data_AF-A0A914LQW5-F1
#
_entry.id   AF-A0A914LQW5-F1
#
_cell.length_a   1.000
_cell.length_b   1.000
_cell.length_c   1.000
_cell.angle_alpha   90.00
_cell.angle_beta   90.00
_cell.angle_gamma   90.00
#
_symmetry.space_group_name_H-M   'P 1'
#
loop_
_entity.id
_entity.type
_entity.pdbx_description
1 polymer ?
#
loop_
_entity_poly.entity_id
_entity_poly.type
_entity_poly.pdbx_seq_one_letter_code
_entity_poly.pdbx_strand_id
1 'polypeptide(L)'
;MPRSAKIIHLPDGRIQYQIAVVSDLDHDSKFDGKKNTWRSFIRRGRLYFHPELLTAQIHWDDEESIVLYSQLSSGGRAMELSDLAVFDGNLLTVDDRTGVIYKIDNFNSMIPWAFLNDGPGNTTKGFKAEWMSVKDEHLFVGGLGKEWTTTQGVFQNYHPMWIKIINLNGEIVHVNWTEKYIKIREAVGIKFPESAQWSDVHKKWFFLPRRASNDTYSEDTDEHKGTNMLIMADENFTNIEATRIGSIGDGSRGFSAFQFLPGSDDQFIVALKSEERDGKAVASYLCFFRLSDGLFLIEEQKFDGPYKFEGLIIY
;
A
#
# COMPACT_ATOMS: atom_id res chain seq x y z
N MET A 1 -2.83 -19.96 -6.58
CA MET A 1 -2.56 -20.60 -5.26
C MET A 1 -2.83 -19.62 -4.11
N PRO A 2 -3.44 -20.05 -2.99
CA PRO A 2 -3.73 -19.14 -1.87
C PRO A 2 -2.44 -18.66 -1.20
N ARG A 3 -2.53 -17.47 -0.59
CA ARG A 3 -1.51 -16.78 0.23
C ARG A 3 -0.96 -17.69 1.36
N SER A 4 -0.13 -18.70 1.09
CA SER A 4 0.49 -19.46 2.16
C SER A 4 1.78 -18.77 2.58
N ALA A 5 1.63 -17.63 3.25
CA ALA A 5 2.69 -17.12 4.10
C ALA A 5 3.15 -18.27 5.01
N LYS A 6 4.45 -18.39 5.31
CA LYS A 6 4.92 -19.48 6.18
C LYS A 6 4.48 -19.21 7.63
N ILE A 7 3.35 -19.79 8.02
CA ILE A 7 2.79 -19.69 9.36
C ILE A 7 3.54 -20.65 10.30
N ILE A 8 4.06 -20.16 11.42
CA ILE A 8 4.74 -20.97 12.43
C ILE A 8 3.93 -20.94 13.73
N HIS A 9 3.41 -22.09 14.15
CA HIS A 9 2.73 -22.24 15.44
C HIS A 9 3.76 -22.48 16.55
N LEU A 10 3.71 -21.67 17.61
CA LEU A 10 4.61 -21.75 18.76
C LEU A 10 3.98 -22.58 19.89
N PRO A 11 4.80 -23.23 20.76
CA PRO A 11 4.29 -24.06 21.86
C PRO A 11 3.44 -23.33 22.90
N ASP A 12 3.55 -21.99 22.97
CA ASP A 12 2.81 -21.14 23.89
C ASP A 12 1.48 -20.63 23.32
N GLY A 13 1.00 -21.20 22.21
CA GLY A 13 -0.26 -20.84 21.57
C GLY A 13 -0.16 -19.65 20.61
N ARG A 14 0.99 -18.98 20.52
CA ARG A 14 1.20 -17.89 19.55
C ARG A 14 1.42 -18.43 18.14
N ILE A 15 1.07 -17.61 17.17
CA ILE A 15 1.32 -17.82 15.76
C ILE A 15 2.30 -16.74 15.31
N GLN A 16 3.41 -17.13 14.67
CA GLN A 16 4.40 -16.24 14.12
C GLN A 16 4.22 -16.12 12.60
N TYR A 17 4.27 -14.87 12.13
CA TYR A 17 4.19 -14.49 10.72
C TYR A 17 5.43 -13.67 10.34
N GLN A 18 6.01 -13.91 9.16
CA GLN A 18 7.03 -13.00 8.63
C GLN A 18 6.35 -11.82 7.97
N ILE A 19 6.90 -10.63 8.19
CA ILE A 19 6.41 -9.39 7.60
C ILE A 19 7.56 -8.63 6.96
N ALA A 20 7.28 -7.88 5.91
CA ALA A 20 8.22 -6.92 5.36
C ALA A 20 7.52 -5.62 4.97
N VAL A 21 8.26 -4.52 5.09
CA VAL A 21 7.80 -3.18 4.70
C VAL A 21 8.84 -2.51 3.81
N VAL A 22 8.38 -1.76 2.81
CA VAL A 22 9.27 -1.06 1.86
C VAL A 22 9.03 0.44 1.90
N SER A 23 10.12 1.21 1.79
CA SER A 23 10.06 2.66 1.88
C SER A 23 9.86 3.33 0.52
N ASP A 24 9.09 4.40 0.51
CA ASP A 24 9.22 5.47 -0.45
C ASP A 24 10.05 6.60 0.18
N LEU A 25 11.07 7.07 -0.53
CA LEU A 25 11.96 8.15 -0.09
C LEU A 25 11.74 9.43 -0.89
N ASP A 26 10.72 9.46 -1.75
CA ASP A 26 10.44 10.56 -2.66
C ASP A 26 11.72 10.97 -3.42
N HIS A 27 12.05 12.27 -3.38
CA HIS A 27 13.25 12.82 -3.99
C HIS A 27 14.57 12.36 -3.35
N ASP A 28 14.54 11.91 -2.09
CA ASP A 28 15.71 11.42 -1.34
C ASP A 28 16.08 9.97 -1.71
N SER A 29 15.30 9.34 -2.59
CA SER A 29 15.65 8.06 -3.24
C SER A 29 16.93 8.16 -4.06
N LYS A 30 17.28 9.33 -4.61
CA LYS A 30 18.48 9.51 -5.41
C LYS A 30 19.75 9.28 -4.57
N PHE A 31 20.60 8.36 -5.01
CA PHE A 31 21.81 7.98 -4.28
C PHE A 31 23.05 8.67 -4.86
N ASP A 32 23.56 9.68 -4.15
CA ASP A 32 24.73 10.45 -4.61
C ASP A 32 26.04 9.66 -4.63
N GLY A 33 26.12 8.53 -3.90
CA GLY A 33 27.30 7.67 -3.88
C GLY A 33 27.56 6.94 -5.20
N LYS A 34 26.60 6.92 -6.14
CA LYS A 34 26.75 6.28 -7.45
C LYS A 34 25.91 6.98 -8.52
N LYS A 35 26.53 7.33 -9.64
CA LYS A 35 25.85 7.99 -10.77
C LYS A 35 24.62 7.21 -11.22
N ASN A 36 23.52 7.94 -11.50
CA ASN A 36 22.25 7.40 -12.00
C ASN A 36 21.77 6.19 -11.19
N THR A 37 21.82 6.30 -9.87
CA THR A 37 21.40 5.24 -8.96
C THR A 37 20.41 5.82 -7.98
N TRP A 38 19.32 5.09 -7.75
CA TRP A 38 18.31 5.39 -6.75
C TRP A 38 18.21 4.20 -5.80
N ARG A 39 17.71 4.46 -4.60
CA ARG A 39 17.58 3.48 -3.55
C ARG A 39 16.24 3.57 -2.82
N SER A 40 15.87 2.45 -2.22
CA SER A 40 14.81 2.32 -1.23
C SER A 40 15.31 1.39 -0.11
N PHE A 41 14.55 1.29 0.97
CA PHE A 41 14.82 0.42 2.10
C PHE A 41 13.71 -0.61 2.28
N ILE A 42 14.08 -1.86 2.53
CA ILE A 42 13.16 -2.90 2.98
C ILE A 42 13.54 -3.33 4.39
N ARG A 43 12.55 -3.39 5.28
CA ARG A 43 12.70 -3.92 6.65
C ARG A 43 11.90 -5.18 6.79
N ARG A 44 12.49 -6.19 7.44
CA ARG A 44 11.83 -7.47 7.75
C ARG A 44 11.59 -7.58 9.24
N GLY A 45 10.52 -8.25 9.60
CA GLY A 45 10.19 -8.51 10.99
C GLY A 45 9.24 -9.68 11.14
N ARG A 46 8.80 -9.88 12.37
CA ARG A 46 7.93 -10.97 12.79
C ARG A 46 6.78 -10.42 13.62
N LEU A 47 5.57 -10.72 13.20
CA LEU A 47 4.37 -10.54 14.00
C LEU A 47 4.10 -11.84 14.77
N TYR A 48 3.94 -11.74 16.08
CA TYR A 48 3.48 -12.82 16.94
C TYR A 48 2.08 -12.50 17.43
N PHE A 49 1.12 -13.38 17.17
CA PHE A 49 -0.28 -13.20 17.54
C PHE A 49 -0.79 -14.39 18.36
N HIS A 50 -1.41 -14.12 19.50
CA HIS A 50 -2.09 -15.14 20.31
C HIS A 50 -3.60 -15.04 20.09
N PRO A 51 -4.24 -15.95 19.33
CA PRO A 51 -5.65 -15.83 18.96
C PRO A 51 -6.62 -15.92 20.15
N GLU A 52 -6.33 -16.77 21.13
CA GLU A 52 -7.20 -16.92 22.32
C GLU A 52 -7.10 -15.74 23.30
N LEU A 53 -5.88 -15.25 23.57
CA LEU A 53 -5.64 -14.14 24.48
C LEU A 53 -5.83 -12.76 23.81
N LEU A 54 -5.96 -12.72 22.48
CA LEU A 54 -6.05 -11.50 21.67
C LEU A 54 -4.91 -10.52 21.96
N THR A 55 -3.69 -11.04 22.06
CA THR A 55 -2.47 -10.25 22.23
C THR A 55 -1.56 -10.39 21.03
N ALA A 56 -0.81 -9.33 20.72
CA ALA A 56 0.15 -9.37 19.63
C ALA A 56 1.39 -8.53 19.93
N GLN A 57 2.50 -8.87 19.28
CA GLN A 57 3.76 -8.13 19.35
C GLN A 57 4.50 -8.23 18.02
N ILE A 58 5.27 -7.19 17.68
CA ILE A 58 6.11 -7.17 16.48
C ILE A 58 7.56 -6.97 16.86
N HIS A 59 8.43 -7.80 16.30
CA HIS A 59 9.88 -7.67 16.40
C HIS A 59 10.45 -7.45 15.01
N TRP A 60 11.32 -6.47 14.83
CA TRP A 60 12.06 -6.26 13.58
C TRP A 60 13.39 -7.01 13.63
N ASP A 61 13.78 -7.63 12.52
CA ASP A 61 14.86 -8.63 12.48
C ASP A 61 16.27 -8.02 12.54
N ASP A 62 16.43 -6.82 11.98
CA ASP A 62 17.72 -6.14 11.81
C ASP A 62 17.63 -4.73 12.43
N GLU A 63 18.71 -4.22 13.05
CA GLU A 63 18.81 -2.81 13.47
C GLU A 63 18.81 -1.87 12.27
N GLU A 64 19.38 -2.32 11.13
CA GLU A 64 19.49 -1.55 9.89
C GLU A 64 18.63 -2.12 8.76
N SER A 65 18.15 -1.24 7.89
CA SER A 65 17.30 -1.63 6.76
C SER A 65 18.14 -2.17 5.59
N ILE A 66 17.61 -3.16 4.88
CA ILE A 66 18.27 -3.66 3.66
C ILE A 66 18.06 -2.65 2.55
N VAL A 67 19.12 -2.28 1.84
CA VAL A 67 19.06 -1.27 0.78
C VAL A 67 18.78 -1.94 -0.57
N LEU A 68 17.74 -1.48 -1.25
CA LEU A 68 17.37 -1.85 -2.61
C LEU A 68 17.88 -0.78 -3.57
N TYR A 69 18.43 -1.17 -4.72
CA TYR A 69 18.96 -0.22 -5.72
C TYR A 69 18.39 -0.47 -7.12
N SER A 70 18.23 0.61 -7.90
CA SER A 70 18.01 0.54 -9.35
C SER A 70 18.70 1.71 -10.06
N GLN A 71 18.92 1.56 -11.36
CA GLN A 71 19.44 2.60 -12.25
C GLN A 71 18.41 3.02 -13.33
N LEU A 72 17.26 2.34 -13.39
CA LEU A 72 16.17 2.67 -14.29
C LEU A 72 15.36 3.81 -13.67
N SER A 73 15.24 4.94 -14.37
CA SER A 73 14.55 6.14 -13.87
C SER A 73 13.74 6.84 -14.94
N SER A 74 12.79 7.65 -14.49
CA SER A 74 11.93 8.48 -15.32
C SER A 74 12.00 9.92 -14.81
N GLY A 75 12.42 10.86 -15.66
CA GLY A 75 12.59 12.27 -15.27
C GLY A 75 13.58 12.48 -14.12
N GLY A 76 14.54 11.56 -13.91
CA GLY A 76 15.51 11.62 -12.82
C GLY A 76 15.01 11.16 -11.46
N ARG A 77 13.85 10.49 -11.41
CA ARG A 77 13.27 9.86 -10.21
C ARG A 77 13.08 8.36 -10.41
N ALA A 78 13.24 7.57 -9.36
CA ALA A 78 13.04 6.12 -9.33
C ALA A 78 13.08 5.59 -7.89
N MET A 79 12.72 4.33 -7.71
CA MET A 79 12.76 3.64 -6.40
C MET A 79 11.88 4.31 -5.33
N GLU A 80 10.82 4.95 -5.78
CA GLU A 80 9.74 5.47 -4.93
C GLU A 80 8.67 4.36 -4.88
N LEU A 81 8.89 3.44 -3.93
CA LEU A 81 8.23 2.14 -3.93
C LEU A 81 6.95 2.19 -3.09
N SER A 82 5.80 2.08 -3.75
CA SER A 82 4.51 2.44 -3.15
C SER A 82 3.65 1.26 -2.66
N ASP A 83 4.03 -0.01 -2.94
CA ASP A 83 3.40 -1.15 -2.26
C ASP A 83 4.26 -2.44 -2.36
N LEU A 84 3.83 -3.51 -1.69
CA LEU A 84 4.34 -4.87 -1.80
C LEU A 84 3.20 -5.89 -2.06
N ALA A 85 3.48 -6.89 -2.90
CA ALA A 85 2.59 -8.03 -3.08
C ALA A 85 3.37 -9.32 -3.33
N VAL A 86 2.82 -10.47 -2.93
CA VAL A 86 3.28 -11.78 -3.42
C VAL A 86 2.37 -12.22 -4.55
N PHE A 87 2.93 -12.43 -5.74
CA PHE A 87 2.21 -12.89 -6.92
C PHE A 87 3.04 -13.90 -7.70
N ASP A 88 2.42 -15.02 -8.07
CA ASP A 88 3.09 -16.14 -8.75
C ASP A 88 4.37 -16.62 -8.03
N GLY A 89 4.35 -16.63 -6.70
CA GLY A 89 5.51 -16.99 -5.87
C GLY A 89 6.65 -15.98 -5.84
N ASN A 90 6.49 -14.79 -6.43
CA ASN A 90 7.48 -13.73 -6.43
C ASN A 90 7.04 -12.62 -5.46
N LEU A 91 7.99 -12.08 -4.68
CA LEU A 91 7.80 -10.82 -3.97
C LEU A 91 7.95 -9.67 -4.97
N LEU A 92 6.91 -8.85 -5.09
CA LEU A 92 6.83 -7.74 -6.03
C LEU A 92 6.69 -6.41 -5.31
N THR A 93 7.18 -5.36 -5.97
CA THR A 93 6.94 -3.96 -5.62
C THR A 93 6.79 -3.15 -6.90
N VAL A 94 6.29 -1.92 -6.81
CA VAL A 94 6.10 -1.02 -7.94
C VAL A 94 6.68 0.35 -7.63
N ASP A 95 7.40 0.91 -8.61
CA ASP A 95 7.93 2.28 -8.55
C ASP A 95 6.92 3.24 -9.19
N ASP A 96 6.38 4.18 -8.41
CA ASP A 96 5.31 5.10 -8.85
C ASP A 96 5.79 6.15 -9.87
N ARG A 97 7.12 6.28 -10.07
CA ARG A 97 7.70 7.24 -11.02
C ARG A 97 7.92 6.62 -12.37
N THR A 98 8.49 5.42 -12.37
CA THR A 98 8.77 4.69 -13.61
C THR A 98 7.57 3.88 -14.05
N GLY A 99 6.66 3.49 -13.16
CA GLY A 99 5.61 2.51 -13.43
C GLY A 99 6.15 1.08 -13.58
N VAL A 100 7.39 0.82 -13.16
CA VAL A 100 8.02 -0.50 -13.27
C VAL A 100 7.64 -1.34 -12.05
N ILE A 101 7.12 -2.54 -12.30
CA ILE A 101 7.02 -3.59 -11.30
C ILE A 101 8.35 -4.32 -11.24
N TYR A 102 8.92 -4.42 -10.05
CA TYR A 102 10.13 -5.18 -9.79
C TYR A 102 9.81 -6.46 -9.02
N LYS A 103 10.51 -7.55 -9.35
CA LYS A 103 10.69 -8.68 -8.45
C LYS A 103 11.80 -8.35 -7.48
N ILE A 104 11.53 -8.50 -6.19
CA ILE A 104 12.54 -8.42 -5.13
C ILE A 104 13.05 -9.84 -4.86
N ASP A 105 14.20 -10.17 -5.44
CA ASP A 105 14.87 -11.44 -5.18
C ASP A 105 15.76 -11.33 -3.93
N ASN A 106 15.64 -12.32 -3.03
CA ASN A 106 16.41 -12.40 -1.78
C ASN A 106 16.45 -11.11 -0.93
N PHE A 107 15.40 -10.28 -1.00
CA PHE A 107 15.28 -9.00 -0.28
C PHE A 107 16.35 -7.94 -0.59
N ASN A 108 17.21 -8.15 -1.59
CA ASN A 108 18.31 -7.22 -1.89
C ASN A 108 18.51 -6.95 -3.38
N SER A 109 17.86 -7.72 -4.25
CA SER A 109 18.04 -7.65 -5.70
C SER A 109 16.74 -7.23 -6.38
N MET A 110 16.81 -6.14 -7.15
CA MET A 110 15.67 -5.57 -7.87
C MET A 110 15.72 -5.98 -9.34
N ILE A 111 14.80 -6.85 -9.76
CA ILE A 111 14.72 -7.34 -11.14
C ILE A 111 13.49 -6.72 -11.80
N PRO A 112 13.65 -5.79 -12.77
CA PRO A 112 12.52 -5.26 -13.53
C PRO A 112 11.72 -6.40 -14.18
N TRP A 113 10.40 -6.40 -14.03
CA TRP A 113 9.54 -7.46 -14.57
C TRP A 113 8.54 -6.93 -15.60
N ALA A 114 7.78 -5.89 -15.25
CA ALA A 114 6.75 -5.32 -16.11
C ALA A 114 6.78 -3.79 -16.06
N PHE A 115 6.39 -3.15 -17.15
CA PHE A 115 6.25 -1.69 -17.23
C PHE A 115 4.78 -1.33 -17.42
N LEU A 116 4.28 -0.41 -16.61
CA LEU A 116 2.90 0.04 -16.63
C LEU A 116 2.83 1.45 -17.21
N ASN A 117 2.30 1.59 -18.42
CA ASN A 117 1.96 2.88 -18.98
C ASN A 117 0.78 3.51 -18.21
N ASP A 118 0.81 4.83 -18.06
CA ASP A 118 -0.23 5.59 -17.35
C ASP A 118 -1.62 5.48 -18.01
N GLY A 119 -2.67 5.63 -17.20
CA GLY A 119 -4.06 5.66 -17.61
C GLY A 119 -4.49 4.46 -18.47
N PRO A 120 -5.06 4.68 -19.67
CA PRO A 120 -5.52 3.63 -20.59
C PRO A 120 -4.40 2.80 -21.23
N GLY A 121 -3.12 3.07 -20.93
CA GLY A 121 -1.98 2.29 -21.42
C GLY A 121 -1.35 2.79 -22.73
N ASN A 122 -1.93 3.78 -23.40
CA ASN A 122 -1.40 4.37 -24.64
C ASN A 122 -0.72 5.73 -24.39
N THR A 123 -0.03 5.85 -23.26
CA THR A 123 0.64 7.09 -22.81
C THR A 123 2.15 6.90 -22.77
N THR A 124 2.92 8.00 -22.74
CA THR A 124 4.39 7.95 -22.70
C THR A 124 4.97 7.99 -21.28
N LYS A 125 4.13 8.17 -20.26
CA LYS A 125 4.54 8.24 -18.85
C LYS A 125 4.30 6.91 -18.15
N GLY A 126 5.11 6.63 -17.14
CA GLY A 126 4.87 5.54 -16.19
C GLY A 126 3.60 5.81 -15.37
N PHE A 127 2.89 4.75 -15.04
CA PHE A 127 1.72 4.78 -14.18
C PHE A 127 2.14 5.06 -12.73
N LYS A 128 1.55 6.09 -12.12
CA LYS A 128 1.71 6.39 -10.69
C LYS A 128 0.88 5.41 -9.88
N ALA A 129 1.50 4.26 -9.60
CA ALA A 129 0.91 3.16 -8.84
C ALA A 129 1.05 3.43 -7.35
N GLU A 130 -0.03 3.22 -6.61
CA GLU A 130 -0.10 3.48 -5.16
C GLU A 130 -0.46 2.21 -4.37
N TRP A 131 -1.07 1.20 -5.01
CA TRP A 131 -1.44 -0.04 -4.32
C TRP A 131 -1.37 -1.28 -5.22
N MET A 132 -1.15 -2.44 -4.59
CA MET A 132 -1.13 -3.75 -5.20
C MET A 132 -2.04 -4.72 -4.45
N SER A 133 -2.84 -5.49 -5.19
CA SER A 133 -3.65 -6.57 -4.62
C SER A 133 -3.71 -7.77 -5.54
N VAL A 134 -4.06 -8.94 -5.00
CA VAL A 134 -4.20 -10.17 -5.78
C VAL A 134 -5.62 -10.69 -5.65
N LYS A 135 -6.25 -10.96 -6.80
CA LYS A 135 -7.60 -11.52 -6.92
C LYS A 135 -7.65 -12.47 -8.10
N ASP A 136 -8.21 -13.65 -7.92
CA ASP A 136 -8.43 -14.66 -8.97
C ASP A 136 -7.19 -14.89 -9.86
N GLU A 137 -6.01 -15.06 -9.24
CA GLU A 137 -4.74 -15.28 -9.93
C GLU A 137 -4.29 -14.13 -10.87
N HIS A 138 -4.80 -12.93 -10.62
CA HIS A 138 -4.34 -11.70 -11.24
C HIS A 138 -3.79 -10.74 -10.19
N LEU A 139 -2.74 -10.03 -10.57
CA LEU A 139 -2.21 -8.89 -9.85
C LEU A 139 -2.95 -7.63 -10.31
N PHE A 140 -3.59 -6.95 -9.38
CA PHE A 140 -4.24 -5.66 -9.57
C PHE A 140 -3.30 -4.57 -9.06
N VAL A 141 -3.02 -3.57 -9.88
CA VAL A 141 -2.23 -2.40 -9.52
C VAL A 141 -3.04 -1.16 -9.84
N GLY A 142 -3.31 -0.33 -8.83
CA GLY A 142 -4.03 0.93 -9.03
C GLY A 142 -3.23 2.13 -8.55
N GLY A 143 -3.74 3.32 -8.88
CA GLY A 143 -3.13 4.59 -8.50
C GLY A 143 -3.94 5.29 -7.41
N LEU A 144 -3.81 6.62 -7.36
CA LEU A 144 -4.47 7.51 -6.39
C LEU A 144 -6.01 7.38 -6.32
N GLY A 145 -6.64 6.80 -7.35
CA GLY A 145 -8.09 6.63 -7.39
C GLY A 145 -8.89 7.93 -7.55
N LYS A 146 -8.22 9.04 -7.90
CA LYS A 146 -8.81 10.37 -8.07
C LYS A 146 -8.42 11.02 -9.38
N GLU A 147 -9.11 12.09 -9.74
CA GLU A 147 -8.74 12.92 -10.87
C GLU A 147 -7.32 13.49 -10.69
N TRP A 148 -6.51 13.45 -11.76
CA TRP A 148 -5.25 14.17 -11.76
C TRP A 148 -5.55 15.67 -11.84
N THR A 149 -4.93 16.44 -10.95
CA THR A 149 -5.08 17.89 -10.89
C THR A 149 -3.72 18.57 -10.89
N THR A 150 -3.68 19.86 -11.21
CA THR A 150 -2.54 20.70 -10.84
C THR A 150 -2.42 20.82 -9.31
N THR A 151 -1.34 21.42 -8.82
CA THR A 151 -1.15 21.67 -7.38
C THR A 151 -2.20 22.63 -6.80
N GLN A 152 -2.88 23.42 -7.64
CA GLN A 152 -4.01 24.27 -7.28
C GLN A 152 -5.38 23.57 -7.44
N GLY A 153 -5.41 22.26 -7.69
CA GLY A 153 -6.65 21.49 -7.80
C GLY A 153 -7.38 21.61 -9.15
N VAL A 154 -6.74 22.14 -10.20
CA VAL A 154 -7.37 22.23 -11.53
C VAL A 154 -7.31 20.87 -12.23
N PHE A 155 -8.47 20.32 -12.61
CA PHE A 155 -8.60 19.06 -13.33
C PHE A 155 -7.70 18.98 -14.58
N GLN A 156 -7.15 17.79 -14.84
CA GLN A 156 -6.33 17.48 -16.01
C GLN A 156 -6.80 16.21 -16.74
N ASN A 157 -6.97 15.10 -16.02
CA ASN A 157 -7.41 13.82 -16.60
C ASN A 157 -7.86 12.83 -15.51
N TYR A 158 -8.36 11.66 -15.92
CA TYR A 158 -8.78 10.56 -15.05
C TYR A 158 -7.76 9.42 -14.94
N HIS A 159 -6.51 9.61 -15.37
CA HIS A 159 -5.54 8.51 -15.47
C HIS A 159 -5.27 7.77 -14.14
N PRO A 160 -5.19 8.44 -12.96
CA PRO A 160 -4.98 7.74 -11.69
C PRO A 160 -6.17 6.87 -11.26
N MET A 161 -7.31 6.96 -11.96
CA MET A 161 -8.52 6.15 -11.74
C MET A 161 -8.56 4.92 -12.66
N TRP A 162 -7.52 4.69 -13.47
CA TRP A 162 -7.34 3.42 -14.18
C TRP A 162 -6.56 2.45 -13.31
N ILE A 163 -6.87 1.16 -13.42
CA ILE A 163 -6.06 0.10 -12.83
C ILE A 163 -5.41 -0.75 -13.92
N LYS A 164 -4.39 -1.50 -13.54
CA LYS A 164 -3.67 -2.45 -14.36
C LYS A 164 -3.92 -3.83 -13.78
N ILE A 165 -4.33 -4.78 -14.62
CA ILE A 165 -4.55 -6.17 -14.23
C ILE A 165 -3.53 -7.01 -14.99
N ILE A 166 -2.68 -7.71 -14.26
CA ILE A 166 -1.61 -8.54 -14.81
C ILE A 166 -1.91 -10.00 -14.47
N ASN A 167 -1.92 -10.87 -15.48
CA ASN A 167 -2.07 -12.31 -15.25
C ASN A 167 -0.73 -13.03 -15.03
N LEU A 168 -0.76 -14.34 -14.80
CA LEU A 168 0.44 -15.16 -14.56
C LEU A 168 1.43 -15.15 -15.74
N ASN A 169 0.97 -14.89 -16.97
CA ASN A 169 1.83 -14.80 -18.16
C ASN A 169 2.47 -13.41 -18.32
N GLY A 170 2.15 -12.45 -17.44
CA GLY A 170 2.60 -11.06 -17.53
C GLY A 170 1.82 -10.22 -18.54
N GLU A 171 0.68 -10.70 -19.05
CA GLU A 171 -0.18 -9.92 -19.94
C GLU A 171 -0.90 -8.84 -19.12
N ILE A 172 -0.88 -7.60 -19.62
CA ILE A 172 -1.42 -6.43 -18.92
C ILE A 172 -2.71 -5.97 -19.61
N VAL A 173 -3.76 -5.83 -18.82
CA VAL A 173 -5.02 -5.20 -19.21
C VAL A 173 -5.21 -3.90 -18.44
N HIS A 174 -5.58 -2.84 -19.16
CA HIS A 174 -5.86 -1.52 -18.59
C HIS A 174 -7.38 -1.38 -18.40
N VAL A 175 -7.84 -1.20 -17.16
CA VAL A 175 -9.27 -1.14 -16.85
C VAL A 175 -9.63 0.21 -16.25
N ASN A 176 -10.63 0.85 -16.82
CA ASN A 176 -11.16 2.11 -16.30
C ASN A 176 -11.99 1.84 -15.03
N TRP A 177 -11.53 2.35 -13.89
CA TRP A 177 -12.23 2.27 -12.60
C TRP A 177 -12.89 3.60 -12.20
N THR A 178 -12.98 4.57 -13.11
CA THR A 178 -13.54 5.91 -12.82
C THR A 178 -14.88 5.83 -12.09
N GLU A 179 -15.86 5.12 -12.64
CA GLU A 179 -17.18 4.96 -12.01
C GLU A 179 -17.14 4.24 -10.66
N LYS A 180 -16.23 3.26 -10.49
CA LYS A 180 -16.10 2.53 -9.21
C LYS A 180 -15.58 3.45 -8.11
N TYR A 181 -14.54 4.21 -8.40
CA TYR A 181 -14.02 5.21 -7.49
C TYR A 181 -15.09 6.27 -7.19
N ILE A 182 -15.81 6.79 -8.20
CA ILE A 182 -16.90 7.76 -7.99
C ILE A 182 -17.93 7.22 -6.99
N LYS A 183 -18.40 5.99 -7.17
CA LYS A 183 -19.35 5.34 -6.24
C LYS A 183 -18.79 5.23 -4.82
N ILE A 184 -17.50 4.91 -4.67
CA ILE A 184 -16.84 4.93 -3.35
C ILE A 184 -16.96 6.33 -2.76
N ARG A 185 -16.49 7.36 -3.48
CA ARG A 185 -16.56 8.75 -3.02
C ARG A 185 -17.97 9.18 -2.63
N GLU A 186 -18.99 8.82 -3.40
CA GLU A 186 -20.39 9.13 -3.11
C GLU A 186 -20.92 8.43 -1.85
N ALA A 187 -20.51 7.18 -1.61
CA ALA A 187 -20.96 6.42 -0.45
C ALA A 187 -20.41 6.97 0.88
N VAL A 188 -19.26 7.64 0.85
CA VAL A 188 -18.53 8.01 2.08
C VAL A 188 -18.17 9.49 2.20
N GLY A 189 -18.32 10.28 1.13
CA GLY A 189 -18.06 11.72 1.13
C GLY A 189 -16.58 12.09 1.30
N ILE A 190 -15.64 11.40 0.64
CA ILE A 190 -14.20 11.63 0.82
C ILE A 190 -13.39 11.56 -0.49
N LYS A 191 -12.08 11.90 -0.40
CA LYS A 191 -11.06 11.59 -1.41
C LYS A 191 -10.55 10.15 -1.28
N PHE A 192 -10.01 9.64 -2.37
CA PHE A 192 -10.01 8.22 -2.73
C PHE A 192 -8.85 7.43 -2.12
N PRO A 193 -8.94 6.08 -2.09
CA PRO A 193 -8.01 5.28 -1.34
C PRO A 193 -6.70 5.02 -2.06
N GLU A 194 -5.61 5.04 -1.30
CA GLU A 194 -4.25 4.70 -1.74
C GLU A 194 -3.83 3.31 -1.30
N SER A 195 -4.68 2.57 -0.58
CA SER A 195 -4.46 1.16 -0.27
C SER A 195 -5.74 0.36 -0.53
N ALA A 196 -5.59 -0.81 -1.14
CA ALA A 196 -6.71 -1.68 -1.47
C ALA A 196 -6.32 -3.15 -1.34
N GLN A 197 -7.20 -3.97 -0.75
CA GLN A 197 -7.05 -5.42 -0.75
C GLN A 197 -8.36 -6.12 -1.10
N TRP A 198 -8.28 -7.14 -1.96
CA TRP A 198 -9.36 -8.09 -2.15
C TRP A 198 -9.34 -9.16 -1.05
N SER A 199 -10.53 -9.46 -0.51
CA SER A 199 -10.75 -10.60 0.38
C SER A 199 -11.53 -11.69 -0.34
N ASP A 200 -10.92 -12.87 -0.48
CA ASP A 200 -11.61 -14.04 -1.01
C ASP A 200 -12.62 -14.63 -0.02
N VAL A 201 -12.46 -14.36 1.27
CA VAL A 201 -13.37 -14.80 2.34
C VAL A 201 -14.66 -13.97 2.30
N HIS A 202 -14.52 -12.64 2.26
CA HIS A 202 -15.65 -11.71 2.29
C HIS A 202 -16.25 -11.43 0.90
N LYS A 203 -15.53 -11.79 -0.17
CA LYS A 203 -15.87 -11.44 -1.57
C LYS A 203 -16.10 -9.94 -1.75
N LYS A 204 -15.25 -9.15 -1.09
CA LYS A 204 -15.30 -7.69 -1.05
C LYS A 204 -13.90 -7.10 -1.27
N TRP A 205 -13.87 -5.93 -1.88
CA TRP A 205 -12.74 -5.01 -1.85
C TRP A 205 -12.75 -4.23 -0.54
N PHE A 206 -11.59 -4.10 0.07
CA PHE A 206 -11.37 -3.30 1.26
C PHE A 206 -10.42 -2.16 0.93
N PHE A 207 -10.68 -1.00 1.50
CA PHE A 207 -9.83 0.18 1.33
C PHE A 207 -9.62 0.89 2.66
N LEU A 208 -8.37 1.31 2.90
CA LEU A 208 -8.00 2.21 3.97
C LEU A 208 -7.44 3.49 3.32
N PRO A 209 -8.29 4.51 3.09
CA PRO A 209 -7.84 5.72 2.43
C PRO A 209 -6.77 6.44 3.23
N ARG A 210 -5.76 6.98 2.52
CA ARG A 210 -4.75 7.83 3.15
C ARG A 210 -5.38 9.10 3.69
N ARG A 211 -6.20 9.75 2.86
CA ARG A 211 -6.78 11.07 3.13
C ARG A 211 -8.30 11.08 2.95
N ALA A 212 -8.99 11.94 3.69
CA ALA A 212 -10.41 12.21 3.55
C ALA A 212 -10.71 13.71 3.71
N SER A 213 -11.31 14.33 2.69
CA SER A 213 -11.67 15.74 2.73
C SER A 213 -12.84 16.05 1.82
N ASN A 214 -13.70 16.99 2.24
CA ASN A 214 -14.72 17.64 1.42
C ASN A 214 -14.19 18.88 0.69
N ASP A 215 -12.99 19.34 1.05
CA ASP A 215 -12.39 20.56 0.51
C ASP A 215 -11.68 20.29 -0.83
N THR A 216 -11.55 21.35 -1.64
CA THR A 216 -10.71 21.33 -2.85
C THR A 216 -9.27 20.95 -2.48
N TYR A 217 -8.60 20.19 -3.36
CA TYR A 217 -7.22 19.77 -3.12
C TYR A 217 -6.25 20.95 -3.07
N SER A 218 -5.42 20.98 -2.03
CA SER A 218 -4.17 21.74 -1.96
C SER A 218 -3.16 20.93 -1.16
N GLU A 219 -1.89 20.92 -1.57
CA GLU A 219 -0.82 20.13 -0.94
C GLU A 219 -0.73 20.42 0.56
N ASP A 220 -0.66 21.69 0.95
CA ASP A 220 -0.54 22.13 2.34
C ASP A 220 -1.66 21.59 3.24
N THR A 221 -2.91 21.63 2.78
CA THR A 221 -4.03 21.17 3.61
C THR A 221 -4.15 19.65 3.64
N ASP A 222 -3.69 18.95 2.61
CA ASP A 222 -3.88 17.52 2.43
C ASP A 222 -3.07 16.71 3.46
N GLU A 223 -1.91 17.22 3.89
CA GLU A 223 -1.08 16.63 4.95
C GLU A 223 -1.83 16.43 6.28
N HIS A 224 -2.87 17.22 6.53
CA HIS A 224 -3.71 17.17 7.73
C HIS A 224 -5.05 16.46 7.52
N LYS A 225 -5.24 15.78 6.39
CA LYS A 225 -6.49 15.08 6.04
C LYS A 225 -6.44 13.57 6.27
N GLY A 226 -5.51 13.08 7.09
CA GLY A 226 -5.45 11.67 7.51
C GLY A 226 -6.80 11.18 8.03
N THR A 227 -7.14 9.91 7.75
CA THR A 227 -8.45 9.34 8.12
C THR A 227 -8.32 8.01 8.84
N ASN A 228 -9.39 7.60 9.50
CA ASN A 228 -9.52 6.33 10.19
C ASN A 228 -10.60 5.44 9.58
N MET A 229 -10.96 5.69 8.32
CA MET A 229 -12.07 5.03 7.66
C MET A 229 -11.65 3.70 7.02
N LEU A 230 -12.50 2.70 7.15
CA LEU A 230 -12.41 1.43 6.43
C LEU A 230 -13.62 1.31 5.52
N ILE A 231 -13.38 1.15 4.23
CA ILE A 231 -14.41 1.02 3.20
C ILE A 231 -14.44 -0.42 2.72
N MET A 232 -15.64 -0.96 2.57
CA MET A 232 -15.88 -2.30 2.04
C MET A 232 -16.83 -2.19 0.88
N ALA A 233 -16.43 -2.69 -0.29
CA ALA A 233 -17.26 -2.71 -1.49
C ALA A 233 -17.38 -4.14 -2.00
N ASP A 234 -18.58 -4.57 -2.40
CA ASP A 234 -18.70 -5.82 -3.16
C ASP A 234 -17.98 -5.73 -4.51
N GLU A 235 -17.80 -6.87 -5.17
CA GLU A 235 -17.01 -6.96 -6.41
C GLU A 235 -17.45 -5.98 -7.51
N ASN A 236 -18.75 -5.69 -7.57
CA ASN A 236 -19.36 -4.82 -8.57
C ASN A 236 -19.51 -3.35 -8.10
N PHE A 237 -19.08 -3.04 -6.88
CA PHE A 237 -19.27 -1.72 -6.25
C PHE A 237 -20.75 -1.30 -6.27
N THR A 238 -21.64 -2.27 -6.07
CA THR A 238 -23.08 -2.08 -5.91
C THR A 238 -23.46 -1.83 -4.46
N ASN A 239 -22.79 -2.51 -3.53
CA ASN A 239 -22.95 -2.30 -2.10
C ASN A 239 -21.63 -1.80 -1.54
N ILE A 240 -21.64 -0.59 -0.97
CA ILE A 240 -20.48 0.05 -0.36
C ILE A 240 -20.84 0.41 1.06
N GLU A 241 -20.04 -0.08 2.00
CA GLU A 241 -20.16 0.15 3.43
C GLU A 241 -18.90 0.85 3.91
N ALA A 242 -19.01 1.65 4.96
CA ALA A 242 -17.86 2.22 5.62
C ALA A 242 -18.03 2.26 7.13
N THR A 243 -16.92 2.03 7.82
CA THR A 243 -16.80 2.14 9.27
C THR A 243 -15.55 2.93 9.63
N ARG A 244 -15.39 3.26 10.91
CA ARG A 244 -14.20 3.91 11.45
C ARG A 244 -13.48 2.95 12.38
N ILE A 245 -12.15 2.89 12.24
CA ILE A 245 -11.27 2.02 13.01
C ILE A 245 -10.30 2.88 13.82
N GLY A 246 -10.40 2.82 15.14
CA GLY A 246 -9.54 3.61 16.03
C GLY A 246 -9.81 5.11 15.95
N SER A 247 -8.80 5.92 16.27
CA SER A 247 -8.89 7.39 16.29
C SER A 247 -8.25 8.03 15.06
N ILE A 248 -8.76 9.21 14.67
CA ILE A 248 -8.16 10.05 13.61
C ILE A 248 -6.93 10.83 14.11
N GLY A 249 -6.76 10.97 15.43
CA GLY A 249 -5.69 11.78 16.02
C GLY A 249 -5.79 13.25 15.63
N ASP A 250 -4.67 13.86 15.27
CA ASP A 250 -4.56 15.23 14.74
C ASP A 250 -4.71 15.30 13.21
N GLY A 251 -4.96 14.16 12.54
CA GLY A 251 -5.11 14.07 11.09
C GLY A 251 -3.79 14.08 10.30
N SER A 252 -2.61 14.07 10.94
CA SER A 252 -1.34 14.05 10.19
C SER A 252 -1.01 12.69 9.58
N ARG A 253 -1.54 11.61 10.17
CA ARG A 253 -1.26 10.22 9.80
C ARG A 253 -2.31 9.66 8.85
N GLY A 254 -1.89 9.21 7.68
CA GLY A 254 -2.74 8.55 6.69
C GLY A 254 -2.32 7.10 6.48
N PHE A 255 -3.27 6.20 6.23
CA PHE A 255 -2.96 4.83 5.84
C PHE A 255 -2.18 4.79 4.53
N SER A 256 -1.18 3.91 4.44
CA SER A 256 -0.35 3.74 3.24
C SER A 256 -0.43 2.32 2.68
N ALA A 257 -0.49 1.29 3.53
CA ALA A 257 -0.72 -0.09 3.10
C ALA A 257 -1.42 -0.91 4.18
N PHE A 258 -2.00 -2.04 3.78
CA PHE A 258 -2.49 -3.03 4.73
C PHE A 258 -2.54 -4.43 4.13
N GLN A 259 -2.53 -5.42 5.02
CA GLN A 259 -2.69 -6.83 4.68
C GLN A 259 -3.63 -7.50 5.68
N PHE A 260 -4.47 -8.41 5.19
CA PHE A 260 -5.18 -9.35 6.05
C PHE A 260 -4.21 -10.37 6.62
N LEU A 261 -4.38 -10.72 7.89
CA LEU A 261 -3.58 -11.76 8.54
C LEU A 261 -3.95 -13.14 7.97
N PRO A 262 -3.00 -13.89 7.37
CA PRO A 262 -3.30 -15.21 6.82
C PRO A 262 -3.80 -16.20 7.88
N GLY A 263 -4.78 -17.02 7.52
CA GLY A 263 -5.38 -18.01 8.42
C GLY A 263 -6.30 -17.42 9.50
N SER A 264 -6.77 -16.18 9.31
CA SER A 264 -7.66 -15.50 10.26
C SER A 264 -9.07 -15.21 9.71
N ASP A 265 -9.46 -15.85 8.61
CA ASP A 265 -10.70 -15.56 7.87
C ASP A 265 -10.87 -14.06 7.55
N ASP A 266 -9.74 -13.43 7.22
CA ASP A 266 -9.61 -12.00 6.96
C ASP A 266 -10.25 -11.13 8.07
N GLN A 267 -10.23 -11.60 9.33
CA GLN A 267 -10.76 -10.88 10.50
C GLN A 267 -9.75 -9.95 11.16
N PHE A 268 -8.47 -10.05 10.82
CA PHE A 268 -7.44 -9.20 11.40
C PHE A 268 -6.63 -8.53 10.30
N ILE A 269 -6.31 -7.25 10.50
CA ILE A 269 -5.59 -6.41 9.55
C ILE A 269 -4.34 -5.86 10.21
N VAL A 270 -3.21 -6.02 9.55
CA VAL A 270 -1.98 -5.27 9.81
C VAL A 270 -1.96 -4.10 8.84
N ALA A 271 -1.79 -2.88 9.33
CA ALA A 271 -1.80 -1.68 8.50
C ALA A 271 -0.65 -0.73 8.83
N LEU A 272 -0.18 -0.04 7.80
CA LEU A 272 0.78 1.04 7.90
C LEU A 272 0.06 2.38 7.81
N LYS A 273 0.54 3.35 8.58
CA LYS A 273 0.30 4.76 8.35
C LYS A 273 1.61 5.49 8.16
N SER A 274 1.63 6.53 7.33
CA SER A 274 2.75 7.44 7.26
C SER A 274 2.33 8.89 7.54
N GLU A 275 3.29 9.65 8.02
CA GLU A 275 3.18 11.06 8.39
C GLU A 275 4.17 11.88 7.58
N GLU A 276 3.66 12.94 6.97
CA GLU A 276 4.42 13.93 6.23
C GLU A 276 4.23 15.29 6.88
N ARG A 277 5.26 16.14 6.75
CA ARG A 277 5.21 17.53 7.16
C ARG A 277 6.05 18.36 6.21
N ASP A 278 5.46 19.41 5.65
CA ASP A 278 6.11 20.32 4.70
C ASP A 278 6.71 19.57 3.49
N GLY A 279 5.98 18.58 2.98
CA GLY A 279 6.36 17.73 1.85
C GLY A 279 7.46 16.72 2.15
N LYS A 280 7.75 16.44 3.42
CA LYS A 280 8.80 15.50 3.84
C LYS A 280 8.27 14.40 4.73
N ALA A 281 8.75 13.18 4.51
CA ALA A 281 8.51 12.06 5.40
C ALA A 281 9.03 12.34 6.82
N VAL A 282 8.17 12.16 7.82
CA VAL A 282 8.51 12.36 9.23
C VAL A 282 8.54 11.05 10.00
N ALA A 283 7.59 10.16 9.71
CA ALA A 283 7.46 8.90 10.41
C ALA A 283 6.56 7.93 9.64
N SER A 284 6.69 6.66 9.99
CA SER A 284 5.69 5.65 9.71
C SER A 284 5.32 4.92 10.99
N TYR A 285 4.16 4.29 10.95
CA TYR A 285 3.55 3.58 12.07
C TYR A 285 2.97 2.28 11.57
N LEU A 286 3.02 1.23 12.39
CA LEU A 286 2.30 -0.01 12.14
C LEU A 286 1.27 -0.21 13.24
N CYS A 287 0.06 -0.61 12.86
CA CYS A 287 -0.98 -1.06 13.78
C CYS A 287 -1.57 -2.40 13.37
N PHE A 288 -2.17 -3.10 14.34
CA PHE A 288 -2.79 -4.40 14.13
C PHE A 288 -4.14 -4.43 14.85
N PHE A 289 -5.22 -4.67 14.11
CA PHE A 289 -6.58 -4.59 14.66
C PHE A 289 -7.51 -5.66 14.09
N ARG A 290 -8.58 -5.94 14.84
CA ARG A 290 -9.66 -6.83 14.43
C ARG A 290 -10.73 -6.08 13.66
N LEU A 291 -11.17 -6.64 12.55
CA LEU A 291 -12.14 -6.08 11.62
C LEU A 291 -13.54 -5.93 12.23
N SER A 292 -14.01 -6.95 12.96
CA SER A 292 -15.40 -7.05 13.39
C SER A 292 -15.83 -5.95 14.37
N ASP A 293 -14.93 -5.49 15.22
CA ASP A 293 -15.21 -4.50 16.26
C ASP A 293 -14.17 -3.37 16.35
N GLY A 294 -13.14 -3.39 15.51
CA GLY A 294 -12.08 -2.38 15.51
C GLY A 294 -11.15 -2.46 16.72
N LEU A 295 -11.11 -3.59 17.45
CA LEU A 295 -10.20 -3.77 18.57
C LEU A 295 -8.74 -3.74 18.10
N PHE A 296 -7.94 -2.81 18.61
CA PHE A 296 -6.49 -2.78 18.38
C PHE A 296 -5.79 -3.77 19.31
N LEU A 297 -4.98 -4.64 18.72
CA LEU A 297 -4.08 -5.56 19.42
C LEU A 297 -2.66 -4.99 19.47
N ILE A 298 -2.31 -4.14 18.50
CA ILE A 298 -1.13 -3.27 18.50
C ILE A 298 -1.60 -1.89 18.10
N GLU A 299 -1.56 -0.94 19.03
CA GLU A 299 -1.71 0.49 18.77
C GLU A 299 -0.61 0.99 17.81
N GLU A 300 -0.75 2.20 17.26
CA GLU A 300 0.22 2.75 16.29
C GLU A 300 1.67 2.78 16.83
N GLN A 301 2.45 1.77 16.47
CA GLN A 301 3.86 1.63 16.84
C GLN A 301 4.73 2.32 15.80
N LYS A 302 5.43 3.37 16.23
CA LYS A 302 6.31 4.16 15.36
C LYS A 302 7.56 3.35 14.95
N PHE A 303 7.95 3.47 13.69
CA PHE A 303 9.24 2.99 13.19
C PHE A 303 10.37 3.96 13.51
N ASP A 304 11.58 3.43 13.70
CA ASP A 304 12.78 4.26 13.82
C ASP A 304 13.14 4.93 12.47
N GLY A 305 13.51 6.20 12.55
CA GLY A 305 13.92 7.03 11.40
C GLY A 305 12.77 7.76 10.69
N PRO A 306 13.10 8.79 9.87
CA PRO A 306 12.12 9.62 9.18
C PRO A 306 11.74 9.02 7.80
N TYR A 307 11.29 7.77 7.78
CA TYR A 307 10.97 7.08 6.52
C TYR A 307 9.46 6.89 6.36
N LYS A 308 9.01 6.96 5.11
CA LYS A 308 7.66 6.65 4.67
C LYS A 308 7.62 5.20 4.20
N PHE A 309 7.04 4.31 4.98
CA PHE A 309 6.80 2.92 4.58
C PHE A 309 5.43 2.85 3.91
N GLU A 310 5.42 2.47 2.63
CA GLU A 310 4.23 2.48 1.79
C GLU A 310 3.82 1.12 1.28
N GLY A 311 4.67 0.09 1.39
CA GLY A 311 4.27 -1.28 1.13
C GLY A 311 4.38 -2.15 2.37
N LEU A 312 3.45 -3.09 2.50
CA LEU A 312 3.41 -4.10 3.55
C LEU A 312 3.06 -5.46 2.96
N ILE A 313 3.79 -6.49 3.36
CA ILE A 313 3.48 -7.87 3.03
C ILE A 313 3.63 -8.80 4.23
N ILE A 314 2.81 -9.84 4.26
CA ILE A 314 2.92 -10.99 5.16
C ILE A 314 3.22 -12.21 4.29
N TYR A 315 4.33 -12.90 4.55
CA TYR A 315 4.88 -13.95 3.66
C TYR A 315 5.45 -15.16 4.41
#